data_AF-A0A117SYF7-F1
#
_entry.id   AF-A0A117SYF7-F1
#
_cell.length_a   1.000
_cell.length_b   1.000
_cell.length_c   1.000
_cell.angle_alpha   90.00
_cell.angle_beta   90.00
_cell.angle_gamma   90.00
#
_symmetry.space_group_name_H-M   'P 1'
#
loop_
_entity.id
_entity.type
_entity.pdbx_description
1 polymer ?
#
loop_
_entity_poly.entity_id
_entity_poly.type
_entity_poly.pdbx_seq_one_letter_code
_entity_poly.pdbx_strand_id
1 'polypeptide(L)'
;MSDTEINWRLQDVHDALLRAKDAYAIMQQSDFEDASENADYFQMTFYELVDALRAWYEASAHSQVKHQSALRITEIANVLNQLPDPLKLPFETEMELMVEGYTRNADSTQQ
;
A
#
# COMPACT_ATOMS: atom_id res chain seq x y z
N MET A 1 2.95 16.27 -16.79
CA MET A 1 2.16 15.03 -16.63
C MET A 1 0.74 15.33 -17.08
N SER A 2 0.13 14.43 -17.85
CA SER A 2 -1.25 14.60 -18.33
C SER A 2 -2.23 14.03 -17.32
N ASP A 3 -3.47 14.54 -17.23
CA ASP A 3 -4.52 13.97 -16.38
C ASP A 3 -4.78 12.48 -16.66
N THR A 4 -4.60 12.07 -17.92
CA THR A 4 -4.62 10.65 -18.31
C THR A 4 -3.59 9.83 -17.53
N GLU A 5 -2.42 10.40 -17.25
CA GLU A 5 -1.32 9.69 -16.60
C GLU A 5 -1.62 9.37 -15.12
N ILE A 6 -2.21 10.34 -14.44
CA ILE A 6 -2.58 10.19 -13.03
C ILE A 6 -3.73 9.19 -12.88
N ASN A 7 -4.66 9.17 -13.85
CA ASN A 7 -5.80 8.27 -13.82
C ASN A 7 -5.42 6.79 -13.98
N TRP A 8 -4.46 6.43 -14.84
CA TRP A 8 -4.04 5.01 -14.93
C TRP A 8 -3.31 4.55 -13.68
N ARG A 9 -2.44 5.38 -13.10
CA ARG A 9 -1.78 5.05 -11.83
C ARG A 9 -2.79 4.87 -10.70
N LEU A 10 -3.87 5.65 -10.69
CA LEU A 10 -4.96 5.46 -9.73
C LEU A 10 -5.71 4.14 -9.96
N GLN A 11 -5.85 3.68 -11.20
CA GLN A 11 -6.37 2.34 -11.48
C GLN A 11 -5.43 1.25 -10.98
N ASP A 12 -4.11 1.40 -11.19
CA ASP A 12 -3.12 0.44 -10.68
C ASP A 12 -3.20 0.30 -9.14
N VAL A 13 -3.44 1.40 -8.43
CA VAL A 13 -3.68 1.40 -6.98
C VAL A 13 -4.90 0.57 -6.62
N HIS A 14 -6.02 0.72 -7.35
CA HIS A 14 -7.23 -0.05 -7.09
C HIS A 14 -7.04 -1.54 -7.37
N ASP A 15 -6.34 -1.89 -8.45
CA ASP A 15 -6.05 -3.27 -8.80
C ASP A 15 -5.12 -3.93 -7.76
N ALA A 16 -4.10 -3.21 -7.30
CA ALA A 16 -3.21 -3.68 -6.24
C ALA A 16 -3.93 -3.83 -4.90
N LEU A 17 -4.86 -2.91 -4.57
CA LEU A 17 -5.70 -3.01 -3.37
C LEU A 17 -6.57 -4.28 -3.40
N LEU A 18 -7.17 -4.60 -4.55
CA LEU A 18 -7.96 -5.81 -4.71
C LEU A 18 -7.09 -7.06 -4.48
N ARG A 19 -5.91 -7.13 -5.12
CA ARG A 19 -4.96 -8.24 -4.95
C ARG A 19 -4.52 -8.41 -3.49
N ALA A 20 -4.15 -7.32 -2.81
CA ALA A 20 -3.72 -7.38 -1.41
C ALA A 20 -4.84 -7.89 -0.48
N LYS A 21 -6.10 -7.48 -0.74
CA LYS A 21 -7.26 -7.96 0.03
C LYS A 21 -7.53 -9.44 -0.22
N ASP A 22 -7.46 -9.89 -1.47
CA ASP A 22 -7.67 -11.29 -1.83
C ASP A 22 -6.55 -12.17 -1.23
N ALA A 23 -5.30 -11.74 -1.35
CA ALA A 23 -4.16 -12.43 -0.74
C ALA A 23 -4.26 -12.50 0.78
N TYR A 24 -4.69 -11.42 1.44
CA TYR A 24 -4.97 -11.42 2.88
C TYR A 24 -6.07 -12.42 3.24
N ALA A 25 -7.17 -12.45 2.48
CA ALA A 25 -8.26 -13.40 2.71
C ALA A 25 -7.83 -14.86 2.52
N ILE A 26 -6.93 -15.14 1.57
CA ILE A 26 -6.32 -16.46 1.36
C ILE A 26 -5.42 -16.83 2.54
N MET A 27 -4.51 -15.94 2.94
CA MET A 27 -3.62 -16.13 4.08
C MET A 27 -4.41 -16.46 5.37
N GLN A 28 -5.50 -15.74 5.63
CA GLN A 28 -6.34 -15.97 6.82
C GLN A 28 -7.07 -17.31 6.82
N GLN A 29 -7.25 -17.94 5.66
CA GLN A 29 -7.91 -19.24 5.50
C GLN A 29 -6.92 -20.39 5.32
N SER A 30 -5.63 -20.10 5.36
CA SER A 30 -4.58 -21.09 5.09
C SER A 30 -4.43 -22.08 6.23
N ASP A 31 -4.29 -23.35 5.87
CA ASP A 31 -3.86 -24.40 6.79
C ASP A 31 -2.34 -24.35 6.98
N PHE A 32 -1.83 -25.14 7.93
CA PHE A 32 -0.41 -25.11 8.34
C PHE A 32 0.58 -25.35 7.19
N GLU A 33 0.21 -26.12 6.17
CA GLU A 33 1.08 -26.47 5.04
C GLU A 33 1.30 -25.29 4.08
N ASP A 34 0.25 -24.50 3.82
CA ASP A 34 0.28 -23.38 2.85
C ASP A 34 0.48 -22.02 3.53
N ALA A 35 0.45 -21.97 4.87
CA ALA A 35 0.48 -20.72 5.64
C ALA A 35 1.71 -19.84 5.34
N SER A 36 2.88 -20.45 5.11
CA SER A 36 4.10 -19.70 4.79
C SER A 36 4.03 -19.06 3.40
N GLU A 37 3.65 -19.84 2.39
CA GLU A 37 3.57 -19.37 1.01
C GLU A 37 2.50 -18.29 0.85
N ASN A 38 1.34 -18.49 1.48
CA ASN A 38 0.26 -17.51 1.44
C ASN A 38 0.58 -16.23 2.24
N ALA A 39 1.39 -16.34 3.30
CA ALA A 39 1.91 -15.16 3.99
C ALA A 39 2.91 -14.37 3.14
N ASP A 40 3.83 -15.05 2.45
CA ASP A 40 4.77 -14.41 1.53
C ASP A 40 4.04 -13.75 0.35
N TYR A 41 3.03 -14.42 -0.21
CA TYR A 41 2.18 -13.88 -1.26
C TYR A 41 1.39 -12.65 -0.79
N PHE A 42 0.83 -12.70 0.41
CA PHE A 42 0.19 -11.53 1.02
C PHE A 42 1.18 -10.38 1.21
N GLN A 43 2.37 -10.64 1.74
CA GLN A 43 3.37 -9.60 1.95
C GLN A 43 3.78 -8.95 0.62
N MET A 44 4.02 -9.74 -0.42
CA MET A 44 4.35 -9.25 -1.76
C MET A 44 3.25 -8.33 -2.29
N THR A 45 1.99 -8.78 -2.29
CA THR A 45 0.86 -7.99 -2.80
C THR A 45 0.57 -6.74 -1.96
N PHE A 46 0.83 -6.77 -0.64
CA PHE A 46 0.73 -5.60 0.21
C PHE A 46 1.76 -4.53 -0.18
N TYR A 47 3.01 -4.91 -0.46
CA TYR A 47 4.03 -3.96 -0.91
C TYR A 47 3.79 -3.47 -2.34
N GLU A 48 3.23 -4.29 -3.23
CA GLU A 48 2.76 -3.82 -4.55
C GLU A 48 1.72 -2.69 -4.44
N LEU A 49 0.79 -2.79 -3.47
CA LEU A 49 -0.17 -1.72 -3.18
C LEU A 49 0.53 -0.44 -2.74
N VAL A 50 1.49 -0.54 -1.81
CA VAL A 50 2.27 0.61 -1.32
C VAL A 50 3.04 1.27 -2.46
N ASP A 51 3.67 0.48 -3.33
CA ASP A 51 4.46 0.98 -4.46
C ASP A 51 3.57 1.65 -5.53
N ALA A 52 2.43 1.05 -5.86
CA ALA A 52 1.46 1.66 -6.78
C ALA A 52 0.97 3.00 -6.24
N LEU A 53 0.67 3.06 -4.93
CA LEU A 53 0.19 4.27 -4.28
C LEU A 53 1.28 5.35 -4.21
N ARG A 54 2.53 4.96 -3.98
CA ARG A 54 3.69 5.86 -4.05
C ARG A 54 3.84 6.45 -5.44
N ALA A 55 3.82 5.60 -6.48
CA ALA A 55 3.93 6.04 -7.86
C ALA A 55 2.80 7.01 -8.25
N TRP A 56 1.57 6.76 -7.78
CA TRP A 56 0.45 7.68 -7.96
C TRP A 56 0.67 9.00 -7.20
N TYR A 57 1.03 8.94 -5.92
CA TYR A 57 1.22 10.10 -5.06
C TYR A 57 2.30 11.05 -5.61
N GLU A 58 3.45 10.50 -6.01
CA GLU A 58 4.58 11.25 -6.56
C GLU A 58 4.24 11.91 -7.90
N ALA A 59 3.41 11.28 -8.74
CA ALA A 59 2.94 11.86 -9.99
C ALA A 59 1.78 12.84 -9.81
N SER A 60 1.10 12.79 -8.68
CA SER A 60 0.00 13.71 -8.38
C SER A 60 0.53 15.09 -7.97
N ALA A 61 -0.31 16.11 -8.14
CA ALA A 61 -0.04 17.44 -7.59
C ALA A 61 0.03 17.47 -6.05
N HIS A 62 -0.33 16.37 -5.38
CA HIS A 62 -0.31 16.24 -3.92
C HIS A 62 1.07 15.90 -3.34
N SER A 63 2.09 15.68 -4.17
CA SER A 63 3.47 15.41 -3.73
C SER A 63 4.08 16.48 -2.80
N GLN A 64 3.49 17.68 -2.73
CA GLN A 64 3.90 18.76 -1.82
C GLN A 64 3.16 18.77 -0.47
N VAL A 65 2.25 17.83 -0.23
CA VAL A 65 1.42 17.79 0.98
C VAL A 65 2.20 17.15 2.13
N LYS A 66 2.24 17.81 3.30
CA LYS A 66 2.92 17.28 4.50
C LYS A 66 2.18 16.06 5.10
N HIS A 67 2.96 15.16 5.71
CA HIS A 67 2.58 13.87 6.28
C HIS A 67 1.13 13.72 6.79
N GLN A 68 0.72 14.44 7.84
CA GLN A 68 -0.64 14.30 8.42
C GLN A 68 -1.79 14.67 7.47
N SER A 69 -1.52 15.33 6.36
CA SER A 69 -2.53 15.69 5.37
C SER A 69 -2.60 14.70 4.21
N ALA A 70 -1.61 13.82 4.05
CA ALA A 70 -1.61 12.80 3.00
C ALA A 70 -2.69 11.74 3.22
N LEU A 71 -2.88 11.28 4.47
CA LEU A 71 -3.98 10.36 4.83
C LEU A 71 -5.38 10.98 4.65
N ARG A 72 -5.47 12.30 4.50
CA ARG A 72 -6.73 13.01 4.22
C ARG A 72 -7.00 13.20 2.73
N ILE A 73 -6.06 12.84 1.85
CA ILE A 73 -6.30 12.84 0.41
C ILE A 73 -7.35 11.77 0.13
N THR A 74 -8.38 12.14 -0.64
CA THR A 74 -9.58 11.33 -0.85
C THR A 74 -9.25 9.90 -1.29
N GLU A 75 -8.31 9.75 -2.22
CA GLU A 75 -7.91 8.48 -2.78
C GLU A 75 -7.17 7.61 -1.76
N ILE A 76 -6.24 8.20 -0.98
CA ILE A 76 -5.52 7.50 0.10
C ILE A 76 -6.48 7.08 1.22
N ALA A 77 -7.38 7.99 1.64
CA ALA A 77 -8.39 7.69 2.62
C ALA A 77 -9.34 6.58 2.14
N ASN A 78 -9.68 6.56 0.85
CA ASN A 78 -10.50 5.52 0.26
C ASN A 78 -9.81 4.14 0.29
N VAL A 79 -8.50 4.09 0.01
CA VAL A 79 -7.70 2.86 0.15
C VAL A 79 -7.71 2.38 1.61
N LEU A 80 -7.37 3.27 2.54
CA LEU A 80 -7.31 2.97 3.98
C LEU A 80 -8.64 2.43 4.52
N ASN A 81 -9.77 3.01 4.11
CA ASN A 81 -11.10 2.60 4.55
C ASN A 81 -11.50 1.21 4.02
N GLN A 82 -10.92 0.77 2.91
CA GLN A 82 -11.20 -0.53 2.30
C GLN A 82 -10.28 -1.66 2.77
N LEU A 83 -9.17 -1.31 3.44
CA LEU A 83 -8.27 -2.29 4.03
C LEU A 83 -8.90 -2.98 5.25
N PRO A 84 -8.65 -4.29 5.45
CA PRO A 84 -8.92 -4.98 6.71
C PRO A 84 -8.27 -4.24 7.90
N ASP A 85 -8.93 -4.21 9.06
CA ASP A 85 -8.42 -3.47 10.23
C ASP A 85 -6.97 -3.80 10.62
N PRO A 86 -6.50 -5.07 10.58
CA PRO A 86 -5.10 -5.39 10.89
C PRO A 86 -4.08 -4.76 9.93
N LEU A 87 -4.50 -4.37 8.72
CA LEU A 87 -3.62 -3.82 7.70
C LEU A 87 -3.58 -2.29 7.70
N LYS A 88 -4.51 -1.63 8.40
CA LYS A 88 -4.59 -0.16 8.44
C LYS A 88 -3.35 0.47 9.05
N LEU A 89 -2.91 -0.02 10.21
CA LEU A 89 -1.73 0.52 10.90
C LEU A 89 -0.41 0.30 10.11
N PRO A 90 -0.12 -0.90 9.57
CA PRO A 90 1.00 -1.09 8.66
C PRO A 90 0.97 -0.14 7.47
N PHE A 91 -0.20 0.03 6.85
CA PHE A 91 -0.36 0.93 5.71
C PHE A 91 -0.11 2.39 6.09
N GLU A 92 -0.68 2.87 7.20
CA GLU A 92 -0.43 4.22 7.72
C GLU A 92 1.08 4.46 7.97
N THR A 93 1.78 3.46 8.50
CA THR A 93 3.23 3.54 8.74
C THR A 93 4.02 3.65 7.43
N GLU A 94 3.69 2.85 6.41
CA GLU A 94 4.38 2.93 5.11
C GLU A 94 4.08 4.26 4.40
N MET A 95 2.86 4.80 4.55
CA MET A 95 2.49 6.12 4.07
C MET A 95 3.26 7.24 4.76
N GLU A 96 3.50 7.12 6.07
CA GLU A 96 4.35 8.04 6.82
C GLU A 96 5.76 8.09 6.26
N LEU A 97 6.39 6.91 6.16
CA LEU A 97 7.72 6.77 5.61
C LEU A 97 7.80 7.36 4.20
N MET A 98 6.82 7.03 3.34
CA MET A 98 6.75 7.55 1.98
C MET A 98 6.74 9.08 1.91
N VAL A 99 5.88 9.74 2.70
CA VAL A 99 5.77 11.21 2.67
C VAL A 99 6.99 11.89 3.27
N GLU A 100 7.64 11.25 4.24
CA GLU A 100 8.91 11.71 4.80
C GLU A 100 10.12 11.46 3.88
N GLY A 101 9.91 10.79 2.74
CA GLY A 101 10.98 10.46 1.78
C GLY A 101 11.81 9.24 2.18
N TYR A 102 11.33 8.46 3.15
CA TYR A 102 11.93 7.19 3.55
C TYR A 102 11.26 6.02 2.80
N THR A 103 12.08 5.02 2.50
CA THR A 103 11.64 3.68 2.16
C THR A 103 12.12 2.77 3.27
N ARG A 104 11.27 1.84 3.71
CA ARG A 104 11.70 0.83 4.66
C ARG A 104 12.71 -0.06 3.95
N ASN A 105 14.01 0.14 4.21
CA ASN A 105 15.01 -0.82 3.79
C ASN A 105 14.70 -2.13 4.52
N ALA A 106 14.42 -3.20 3.77
CA ALA A 106 14.14 -4.54 4.30
C ALA A 106 15.32 -5.15 5.10
N ASP A 107 16.42 -4.41 5.28
CA ASP A 107 17.69 -4.83 5.86
C ASP A 107 17.98 -4.24 7.27
N SER A 108 16.94 -4.03 8.10
CA SER A 108 17.15 -3.62 9.51
C SER A 108 16.98 -4.78 10.51
N THR A 109 17.15 -6.03 10.08
CA THR A 109 17.36 -7.19 10.97
C THR A 109 18.83 -7.61 10.98
N GLN A 110 19.72 -6.69 11.34
CA GLN A 110 21.06 -7.00 11.81
C GLN A 110 21.28 -6.17 13.10
N GLN A 111 20.79 -6.69 14.22
CA GLN A 111 21.36 -6.41 15.54
C GLN A 111 22.35 -7.51 15.89
#